data_AF-A0A1G4K2Y4-F1
#
_entry.id   AF-A0A1G4K2Y4-F1
#
_cell.length_a   1.000
_cell.length_b   1.000
_cell.length_c   1.000
_cell.angle_alpha   90.00
_cell.angle_beta   90.00
_cell.angle_gamma   90.00
#
_symmetry.space_group_name_H-M   'P 1'
#
loop_
_entity.id
_entity.type
_entity.pdbx_description
1 polymer ?
#
loop_
_entity_poly.entity_id
_entity_poly.type
_entity_poly.pdbx_seq_one_letter_code
_entity_poly.pdbx_strand_id
1 'polypeptide(L)'
;MVKSKVLGQMLESLGGKKHSATNIKEAHRPDCDVSPLISNFAKWSDKPKRLYFRENSEWTQVVDSSNLRGNLFAELLSSPMRMDRITRLRAPCNLLTQIKLGPKAESVEGDKGQFELAPAIPPTKGDATSYVNNNETSLRKNGAAFLKWIPTSTFNSTIRHIGPQDVIRPTQPIVDSCKAQLINEVQQKISFTISNGESETTFGPPNRRIKVISDSNETDTIIVHPELGTTFNLKDINDSELQRILKMLPNGIHLDFAVDKQLCMAIYRLLQFGS
;
A
#
# COMPACT_ATOMS: atom_id res chain seq x y z
N MET A 1 53.97 26.98 1.07
CA MET A 1 53.09 25.85 0.66
C MET A 1 53.19 24.74 1.72
N VAL A 2 52.61 24.94 2.91
CA VAL A 2 52.68 23.98 4.05
C VAL A 2 51.41 24.11 4.91
N LYS A 3 50.25 23.68 4.38
CA LYS A 3 48.98 23.62 5.16
C LYS A 3 48.13 22.35 4.88
N SER A 4 48.67 21.35 4.20
CA SER A 4 47.93 20.13 3.82
C SER A 4 48.18 18.93 4.77
N LYS A 5 49.34 18.83 5.41
CA LYS A 5 49.68 17.66 6.25
C LYS A 5 48.93 17.57 7.59
N VAL A 6 48.54 18.71 8.19
CA VAL A 6 47.85 18.72 9.49
C VAL A 6 46.38 18.29 9.36
N LEU A 7 45.72 18.61 8.25
CA LEU A 7 44.33 18.18 7.99
C LEU A 7 44.23 16.68 7.71
N GLY A 8 45.24 16.11 7.04
CA GLY A 8 45.33 14.65 6.80
C GLY A 8 45.45 13.84 8.10
N GLN A 9 46.28 14.29 9.04
CA GLN A 9 46.45 13.61 10.33
C GLN A 9 45.24 13.74 11.27
N MET A 10 44.43 14.80 11.15
CA MET A 10 43.16 14.92 11.88
C MET A 10 42.05 14.04 11.31
N LEU A 11 42.03 13.80 9.99
CA LEU A 11 41.05 12.90 9.38
C LEU A 11 41.39 11.42 9.66
N GLU A 12 42.67 11.07 9.76
CA GLU A 12 43.11 9.74 10.20
C GLU A 12 42.88 9.47 11.70
N SER A 13 42.78 10.50 12.55
CA SER A 13 42.42 10.33 13.96
C SER A 13 40.90 10.21 14.21
N LEU A 14 40.08 10.71 13.29
CA LEU A 14 38.61 10.54 13.28
C LEU A 14 38.17 9.25 12.56
N GLY A 15 38.93 8.80 11.57
CA GLY A 15 38.79 7.48 10.96
C GLY A 15 39.41 6.41 11.84
N GLY A 16 38.63 5.91 12.82
CA GLY A 16 39.04 4.88 13.75
C GLY A 16 39.96 3.82 13.13
N LYS A 17 41.08 3.56 13.81
CA LYS A 17 42.11 2.57 13.48
C LYS A 17 41.52 1.40 12.69
N LYS A 18 42.04 1.18 11.47
CA LYS A 18 41.86 -0.08 10.73
C LYS A 18 42.26 -1.22 11.66
N HIS A 19 41.26 -1.81 12.32
CA HIS A 19 41.45 -3.04 13.05
C HIS A 19 41.71 -4.13 12.02
N SER A 20 42.95 -4.61 12.04
CA SER A 20 43.36 -5.95 11.65
C SER A 20 42.19 -6.91 11.47
N ALA A 21 42.04 -7.42 10.25
CA ALA A 21 41.21 -8.55 9.91
C ALA A 21 41.72 -9.77 10.71
N THR A 22 41.12 -10.02 11.88
CA THR A 22 41.18 -11.29 12.65
C THR A 22 40.38 -11.26 13.95
N ASN A 23 39.64 -10.19 14.26
CA ASN A 23 38.67 -10.19 15.36
C ASN A 23 37.27 -9.91 14.80
N ILE A 24 36.58 -10.95 14.34
CA ILE A 24 35.13 -10.91 14.20
C ILE A 24 34.62 -10.78 15.64
N LYS A 25 34.36 -9.54 16.08
CA LYS A 25 33.57 -9.32 17.29
C LYS A 25 32.21 -9.94 17.02
N GLU A 26 31.99 -11.13 17.57
CA GLU A 26 30.67 -11.72 17.59
C GLU A 26 29.72 -10.71 18.22
N ALA A 27 28.64 -10.39 17.50
CA ALA A 27 27.63 -9.49 18.01
C ALA A 27 27.10 -10.07 19.33
N HIS A 28 27.26 -9.32 20.42
CA HIS A 28 26.77 -9.72 21.74
C HIS A 28 25.25 -9.94 21.65
N ARG A 29 24.82 -11.14 22.01
CA ARG A 29 23.40 -11.46 22.13
C ARG A 29 22.84 -10.64 23.29
N PRO A 30 21.80 -9.81 23.08
CA PRO A 30 21.25 -9.01 24.16
C PRO A 30 20.64 -9.90 25.25
N ASP A 31 21.00 -9.63 26.51
CA ASP A 31 20.42 -10.24 27.71
C ASP A 31 19.02 -9.68 28.00
N CYS A 32 18.06 -10.05 27.17
CA CYS A 32 16.66 -9.70 27.40
C CYS A 32 15.75 -10.91 27.15
N ASP A 33 14.83 -11.15 28.09
CA ASP A 33 13.84 -12.24 28.00
C ASP A 33 12.86 -12.06 26.84
N VAL A 34 12.70 -10.82 26.36
CA VAL A 34 11.80 -10.45 25.27
C VAL A 34 12.58 -9.66 24.23
N SER A 35 12.48 -10.07 22.96
CA SER A 35 13.20 -9.43 21.86
C SER A 35 13.00 -7.90 21.89
N PRO A 36 14.08 -7.09 21.77
CA PRO A 36 13.98 -5.63 21.72
C PRO A 36 13.16 -5.15 20.52
N LEU A 37 13.00 -6.01 19.50
CA LEU A 37 12.13 -5.78 18.35
C LEU A 37 10.64 -5.78 18.74
N ILE A 38 10.25 -6.56 19.74
CA ILE A 38 8.87 -6.67 20.22
C ILE A 38 8.59 -5.59 21.27
N SER A 39 9.45 -5.44 22.28
CA SER A 39 9.23 -4.50 23.39
C SER A 39 9.34 -3.03 23.01
N ASN A 40 10.00 -2.71 21.89
CA ASN A 40 10.16 -1.34 21.40
C ASN A 40 9.73 -1.18 19.95
N PHE A 41 8.85 -2.05 19.42
CA PHE A 41 8.45 -2.08 18.01
C PHE A 41 8.18 -0.67 17.44
N ALA A 42 7.40 0.15 18.14
CA ALA A 42 7.07 1.52 17.74
C ALA A 42 8.28 2.46 17.55
N LYS A 43 9.41 2.21 18.23
CA LYS A 43 10.65 2.99 18.07
C LYS A 43 11.47 2.56 16.84
N TRP A 44 11.24 1.35 16.33
CA TRP A 44 12.07 0.75 15.28
C TRP A 44 11.34 0.58 13.94
N SER A 45 9.99 0.47 13.94
CA SER A 45 9.16 0.14 12.77
C SER A 45 9.35 1.08 11.57
N ASP A 46 9.66 2.36 11.82
CA ASP A 46 9.77 3.39 10.78
C ASP A 46 11.19 3.60 10.25
N LYS A 47 12.16 2.83 10.74
CA LYS A 47 13.57 2.98 10.37
C LYS A 47 14.03 1.75 9.59
N PRO A 48 14.67 1.92 8.41
CA PRO A 48 15.21 0.78 7.68
C PRO A 48 16.18 0.00 8.58
N LYS A 49 15.97 -1.31 8.67
CA LYS A 49 16.81 -2.22 9.45
C LYS A 49 17.61 -3.09 8.53
N ARG A 50 18.91 -3.14 8.79
CA ARG A 50 19.78 -4.17 8.23
C ARG A 50 19.69 -5.36 9.17
N LEU A 51 19.11 -6.45 8.69
CA LEU A 51 19.23 -7.74 9.34
C LEU A 51 20.62 -8.28 8.96
N TYR A 52 21.42 -8.59 9.97
CA TYR A 52 22.72 -9.20 9.78
C TYR A 52 22.55 -10.70 9.99
N PHE A 53 22.80 -11.46 8.92
CA PHE A 53 22.86 -12.91 8.96
C PHE A 53 24.32 -13.33 9.05
N ARG A 54 24.62 -14.40 9.78
CA ARG A 54 26.00 -14.91 9.88
C ARG A 54 26.41 -15.58 8.58
N GLU A 55 25.46 -16.21 7.89
CA GLU A 55 25.66 -16.84 6.59
C GLU A 55 24.58 -16.43 5.57
N ASN A 56 24.93 -16.36 4.28
CA ASN A 56 23.95 -16.05 3.21
C ASN A 56 22.87 -17.14 3.03
N SER A 57 23.18 -18.37 3.43
CA SER A 57 22.26 -19.51 3.49
C SER A 57 21.11 -19.24 4.46
N GLU A 58 21.37 -18.62 5.60
CA GLU A 58 20.36 -18.30 6.63
C GLU A 58 19.30 -17.32 6.11
N TRP A 59 19.70 -16.30 5.36
CA TRP A 59 18.74 -15.37 4.73
C TRP A 59 17.83 -16.09 3.76
N THR A 60 18.42 -16.85 2.85
CA THR A 60 17.69 -17.59 1.81
C THR A 60 16.74 -18.60 2.47
N GLN A 61 17.21 -19.33 3.48
CA GLN A 61 16.40 -20.26 4.24
C GLN A 61 15.28 -19.58 5.01
N VAL A 62 15.51 -18.43 5.66
CA VAL A 62 14.46 -17.68 6.37
C VAL A 62 13.43 -17.12 5.39
N VAL A 63 13.83 -16.57 4.24
CA VAL A 63 12.90 -16.02 3.25
C VAL A 63 12.12 -17.11 2.54
N ASP A 64 12.77 -18.21 2.18
CA ASP A 64 12.14 -19.33 1.48
C ASP A 64 11.26 -20.16 2.43
N SER A 65 11.64 -20.32 3.71
CA SER A 65 10.80 -20.99 4.72
C SER A 65 9.65 -20.12 5.22
N SER A 66 9.78 -18.79 5.19
CA SER A 66 8.74 -17.89 5.69
C SER A 66 7.58 -17.67 4.71
N ASN A 67 7.66 -18.18 3.47
CA ASN A 67 6.63 -18.03 2.45
C ASN A 67 6.19 -16.56 2.23
N LEU A 68 7.05 -15.58 2.54
CA LEU A 68 6.72 -14.16 2.42
C LEU A 68 6.80 -13.67 0.97
N ARG A 69 7.61 -14.32 0.14
CA ARG A 69 7.81 -13.91 -1.26
C ARG A 69 6.60 -14.26 -2.13
N GLY A 70 5.94 -13.21 -2.62
CA GLY A 70 4.70 -13.35 -3.41
C GLY A 70 3.47 -13.58 -2.53
N ASN A 71 3.56 -13.32 -1.22
CA ASN A 71 2.39 -13.26 -0.37
C ASN A 71 1.76 -11.86 -0.45
N LEU A 72 0.44 -11.80 -0.67
CA LEU A 72 -0.31 -10.55 -0.76
C LEU A 72 -0.14 -9.68 0.48
N PHE A 73 -0.31 -10.24 1.68
CA PHE A 73 -0.28 -9.48 2.92
C PHE A 73 1.13 -8.97 3.23
N ALA A 74 2.15 -9.76 2.94
CA ALA A 74 3.54 -9.30 3.03
C ALA A 74 3.82 -8.11 2.10
N GLU A 75 3.28 -8.12 0.87
CA GLU A 75 3.39 -7.00 -0.07
C GLU A 75 2.62 -5.75 0.42
N LEU A 76 1.41 -5.93 0.96
CA LEU A 76 0.63 -4.84 1.54
C LEU A 76 1.40 -4.16 2.69
N LEU A 77 1.90 -4.96 3.63
CA LEU A 77 2.59 -4.50 4.84
C LEU A 77 3.99 -3.94 4.58
N SER A 78 4.69 -4.41 3.56
CA SER A 78 6.01 -3.91 3.18
C SER A 78 5.98 -2.59 2.38
N SER A 79 4.79 -2.15 1.97
CA SER A 79 4.65 -0.88 1.24
C SER A 79 5.04 0.33 2.11
N PRO A 80 5.56 1.43 1.51
CA PRO A 80 6.03 2.58 2.27
C PRO A 80 4.97 3.13 3.23
N MET A 81 5.38 3.38 4.48
CA MET A 81 4.49 4.02 5.46
C MET A 81 4.15 5.45 5.02
N ARG A 82 2.87 5.80 5.14
CA ARG A 82 2.31 7.13 4.90
C ARG A 82 1.41 7.52 6.06
N MET A 83 1.32 8.82 6.30
CA MET A 83 0.45 9.36 7.33
C MET A 83 -0.95 9.54 6.75
N ASP A 84 -1.95 8.92 7.36
CA ASP A 84 -3.36 9.20 7.11
C ASP A 84 -3.64 10.65 7.51
N ARG A 85 -4.16 11.42 6.55
CA ARG A 85 -4.41 12.83 6.70
C ARG A 85 -5.49 13.15 7.74
N ILE A 86 -6.45 12.25 7.91
CA ILE A 86 -7.60 12.44 8.81
C ILE A 86 -7.22 12.02 10.22
N THR A 87 -6.80 10.76 10.39
CA THR A 87 -6.51 10.19 11.72
C THR A 87 -5.12 10.52 12.26
N ARG A 88 -4.22 11.00 11.40
CA ARG A 88 -2.78 11.24 11.70
C ARG A 88 -2.00 9.97 12.05
N LEU A 89 -2.60 8.80 11.91
CA LEU A 89 -1.93 7.52 12.09
C LEU A 89 -1.07 7.19 10.87
N ARG A 90 0.03 6.46 11.09
CA ARG A 90 0.86 5.95 10.00
C ARG A 90 0.41 4.55 9.62
N ALA A 91 0.24 4.32 8.33
CA ALA A 91 -0.10 3.01 7.77
C ALA A 91 0.65 2.79 6.44
N PRO A 92 0.86 1.54 6.03
CA PRO A 92 1.39 1.21 4.70
C PRO A 92 0.53 1.85 3.61
N CYS A 93 1.14 2.47 2.60
CA CYS A 93 0.42 3.23 1.59
C CYS A 93 -0.58 2.41 0.79
N ASN A 94 -0.36 1.09 0.66
CA ASN A 94 -1.30 0.21 -0.04
C ASN A 94 -2.62 -0.02 0.72
N LEU A 95 -2.67 0.29 2.02
CA LEU A 95 -3.88 0.24 2.86
C LEU A 95 -4.63 1.58 2.92
N LEU A 96 -4.13 2.59 2.21
CA LEU A 96 -4.67 3.95 2.18
C LEU A 96 -5.14 4.28 0.76
N THR A 97 -6.13 5.16 0.67
CA THR A 97 -6.56 5.75 -0.60
C THR A 97 -5.73 7.00 -0.88
N GLN A 98 -5.21 7.12 -2.11
CA GLN A 98 -4.51 8.31 -2.56
C GLN A 98 -5.54 9.36 -2.99
N ILE A 99 -5.47 10.56 -2.41
CA ILE A 99 -6.25 11.73 -2.86
C ILE A 99 -5.28 12.71 -3.51
N LYS A 100 -5.59 13.12 -4.74
CA LYS A 100 -4.81 14.06 -5.52
C LYS A 100 -5.51 15.40 -5.62
N LEU A 101 -4.74 16.47 -5.61
CA LEU A 101 -5.20 17.79 -5.98
C LEU A 101 -4.80 18.06 -7.43
N GLY A 102 -5.79 18.18 -8.31
CA GLY A 102 -5.59 18.45 -9.74
C GLY A 102 -6.39 19.68 -10.20
N PRO A 103 -6.09 20.22 -11.39
CA PRO A 103 -6.94 21.24 -12.01
C PRO A 103 -8.32 20.65 -12.28
N LYS A 104 -9.38 21.47 -12.15
CA LYS A 104 -10.74 21.05 -12.50
C LYS A 104 -10.81 20.72 -14.00
N ALA A 105 -11.35 19.55 -14.34
CA ALA A 105 -11.39 19.04 -15.71
C ALA A 105 -12.17 19.94 -16.71
N GLU A 106 -13.08 20.78 -16.22
CA GLU A 106 -13.95 21.65 -17.01
C GLU A 106 -13.64 23.15 -16.83
N SER A 107 -12.38 23.53 -16.58
CA SER A 107 -12.02 24.95 -16.59
C SER A 107 -12.09 25.48 -18.03
N VAL A 108 -13.19 26.17 -18.35
CA VAL A 108 -13.35 26.98 -19.56
C VAL A 108 -12.17 27.96 -19.66
N GLU A 109 -11.66 28.22 -20.87
CA GLU A 109 -10.62 29.21 -21.13
C GLU A 109 -10.99 30.57 -20.50
N GLY A 110 -10.46 30.85 -19.31
CA GLY A 110 -10.81 32.01 -18.49
C GLY A 110 -10.83 31.73 -16.99
N ASP A 111 -11.14 30.49 -16.58
CA ASP A 111 -11.26 30.09 -15.17
C ASP A 111 -9.89 29.67 -14.61
N LYS A 112 -8.97 30.64 -14.56
CA LYS A 112 -7.58 30.42 -14.14
C LYS A 112 -7.52 30.12 -12.64
N GLY A 113 -7.47 28.83 -12.27
CA GLY A 113 -6.84 28.41 -11.02
C GLY A 113 -7.68 27.67 -10.00
N GLN A 114 -8.82 27.11 -10.38
CA GLN A 114 -9.58 26.25 -9.48
C GLN A 114 -9.04 24.82 -9.49
N PHE A 115 -8.83 24.28 -8.30
CA PHE A 115 -8.35 22.91 -8.08
C PHE A 115 -9.43 22.06 -7.43
N GLU A 116 -9.44 20.78 -7.73
CA GLU A 116 -10.38 19.80 -7.17
C GLU A 116 -9.62 18.62 -6.57
N LEU A 117 -10.17 18.06 -5.49
CA LEU A 117 -9.66 16.83 -4.89
C LEU A 117 -10.35 15.63 -5.55
N ALA A 118 -9.56 14.72 -6.08
CA ALA A 118 -10.06 13.47 -6.67
C ALA A 118 -9.28 12.27 -6.10
N PRO A 119 -9.94 11.11 -5.91
CA PRO A 119 -9.23 9.89 -5.58
C PRO A 119 -8.44 9.39 -6.80
N ALA A 120 -7.28 8.78 -6.55
CA ALA A 120 -6.44 8.16 -7.57
C ALA A 120 -6.45 6.64 -7.37
N ILE A 121 -7.29 5.97 -8.16
CA ILE A 121 -7.49 4.51 -8.17
C ILE A 121 -7.33 4.02 -9.62
N PRO A 122 -6.25 3.29 -9.96
CA PRO A 122 -5.12 2.93 -9.10
C PRO A 122 -4.26 4.14 -8.68
N PRO A 123 -3.42 4.00 -7.63
CA PRO A 123 -2.50 5.04 -7.23
C PRO A 123 -1.56 5.44 -8.36
N THR A 124 -1.42 6.75 -8.59
CA THR A 124 -0.58 7.31 -9.66
C THR A 124 0.50 8.22 -9.09
N LYS A 125 1.65 8.27 -9.77
CA LYS A 125 2.73 9.22 -9.46
C LYS A 125 2.35 10.62 -9.96
N GLY A 126 3.05 11.64 -9.47
CA GLY A 126 2.78 13.05 -9.83
C GLY A 126 1.69 13.69 -8.99
N ASP A 127 1.56 15.01 -9.14
CA ASP A 127 0.67 15.92 -8.39
C ASP A 127 0.85 15.93 -6.87
N ALA A 128 0.30 16.98 -6.26
CA ALA A 128 0.23 17.04 -4.81
C ALA A 128 -0.72 15.96 -4.29
N THR A 129 -0.24 15.15 -3.36
CA THR A 129 -0.91 13.94 -2.90
C THR A 129 -1.09 13.95 -1.39
N SER A 130 -2.27 13.55 -0.92
CA SER A 130 -2.53 13.13 0.44
C SER A 130 -3.00 11.67 0.46
N TYR A 131 -2.95 11.06 1.64
CA TYR A 131 -3.40 9.70 1.86
C TYR A 131 -4.48 9.72 2.94
N VAL A 132 -5.55 8.98 2.73
CA VAL A 132 -6.67 8.84 3.68
C VAL A 132 -6.98 7.37 3.91
N ASN A 133 -7.62 7.05 5.03
CA ASN A 133 -8.04 5.67 5.30
C ASN A 133 -8.98 5.13 4.20
N ASN A 134 -8.68 3.93 3.69
CA ASN A 134 -9.50 3.22 2.71
C ASN A 134 -10.69 2.50 3.39
N ASN A 135 -11.60 3.26 3.99
CA ASN A 135 -12.78 2.74 4.67
C ASN A 135 -13.98 3.67 4.44
N GLU A 136 -15.08 3.13 3.90
CA GLU A 136 -16.26 3.90 3.51
C GLU A 136 -16.84 4.69 4.69
N THR A 137 -17.05 4.03 5.83
CA THR A 137 -17.65 4.63 7.04
C THR A 137 -16.81 5.80 7.57
N SER A 138 -15.49 5.60 7.65
CA SER A 138 -14.55 6.64 8.09
C SER A 138 -14.54 7.84 7.14
N LEU A 139 -14.56 7.59 5.82
CA LEU A 139 -14.58 8.64 4.82
C LEU A 139 -15.90 9.40 4.82
N ARG A 140 -17.06 8.73 4.94
CA ARG A 140 -18.37 9.37 5.06
C ARG A 140 -18.43 10.29 6.28
N LYS A 141 -17.96 9.82 7.44
CA LYS A 141 -17.91 10.60 8.68
C LYS A 141 -17.08 11.88 8.56
N ASN A 142 -16.01 11.85 7.74
CA ASN A 142 -15.09 12.98 7.59
C ASN A 142 -15.30 13.80 6.30
N GLY A 143 -16.22 13.40 5.43
CA GLY A 143 -16.41 13.98 4.10
C GLY A 143 -16.83 15.45 4.11
N ALA A 144 -17.57 15.89 5.14
CA ALA A 144 -17.96 17.29 5.30
C ALA A 144 -16.76 18.23 5.43
N ALA A 145 -15.62 17.73 5.92
CA ALA A 145 -14.39 18.47 6.12
C ALA A 145 -13.34 18.20 5.02
N PHE A 146 -13.77 18.12 3.75
CA PHE A 146 -12.91 17.79 2.60
C PHE A 146 -11.64 18.64 2.48
N LEU A 147 -11.67 19.91 2.91
CA LEU A 147 -10.48 20.79 2.93
C LEU A 147 -9.35 20.23 3.80
N LYS A 148 -9.66 19.39 4.81
CA LYS A 148 -8.63 18.70 5.60
C LYS A 148 -7.81 17.73 4.77
N TRP A 149 -8.35 17.26 3.64
CA TRP A 149 -7.74 16.26 2.78
C TRP A 149 -6.76 16.89 1.79
N ILE A 150 -6.67 18.24 1.74
CA ILE A 150 -5.69 18.95 0.91
C ILE A 150 -4.26 18.54 1.33
N PRO A 151 -3.40 18.15 0.37
CA PRO A 151 -2.00 17.81 0.64
C PRO A 151 -1.24 18.97 1.29
N THR A 152 -0.49 18.73 2.37
CA THR A 152 0.25 19.82 3.04
C THR A 152 1.27 20.50 2.13
N SER A 153 1.80 19.77 1.13
CA SER A 153 2.79 20.28 0.19
C SER A 153 2.27 21.44 -0.67
N THR A 154 0.95 21.61 -0.82
CA THR A 154 0.36 22.69 -1.63
C THR A 154 0.46 24.04 -0.95
N PHE A 155 0.40 24.07 0.39
CA PHE A 155 0.56 25.29 1.19
C PHE A 155 2.00 25.79 1.22
N ASN A 156 2.97 24.89 1.05
CA ASN A 156 4.41 25.18 1.17
C ASN A 156 5.13 25.26 -0.18
N SER A 157 4.38 25.29 -1.28
CA SER A 157 4.94 25.33 -2.63
C SER A 157 5.50 26.73 -2.93
N THR A 158 6.79 26.81 -3.27
CA THR A 158 7.46 28.06 -3.67
C THR A 158 7.08 28.52 -5.08
N ILE A 159 6.53 27.63 -5.91
CA ILE A 159 6.19 27.92 -7.31
C ILE A 159 4.78 28.51 -7.42
N ARG A 160 3.81 27.93 -6.71
CA ARG A 160 2.43 28.41 -6.64
C ARG A 160 1.82 28.00 -5.32
N HIS A 161 1.50 28.98 -4.50
CA HIS A 161 0.74 28.77 -3.28
C HIS A 161 -0.72 28.47 -3.65
N ILE A 162 -1.21 27.28 -3.31
CA ILE A 162 -2.61 26.90 -3.50
C ILE A 162 -3.25 26.86 -2.12
N GLY A 163 -4.08 27.87 -1.83
CA GLY A 163 -4.80 27.97 -0.56
C GLY A 163 -6.14 27.23 -0.60
N PRO A 164 -6.81 27.07 0.56
CA PRO A 164 -8.13 26.44 0.62
C PRO A 164 -9.18 27.13 -0.25
N GLN A 165 -9.04 28.44 -0.47
CA GLN A 165 -9.92 29.24 -1.32
C GLN A 165 -9.82 28.90 -2.82
N ASP A 166 -8.69 28.32 -3.24
CA ASP A 166 -8.45 27.91 -4.63
C ASP A 166 -8.98 26.49 -4.89
N VAL A 167 -9.40 25.78 -3.82
CA VAL A 167 -9.88 24.41 -3.88
C VAL A 167 -11.40 24.39 -3.82
N ILE A 168 -12.02 24.01 -4.92
CA ILE A 168 -13.46 23.87 -4.99
C ILE A 168 -13.92 22.55 -4.39
N ARG A 169 -15.16 22.53 -3.89
CA ARG A 169 -15.80 21.30 -3.45
C ARG A 169 -16.00 20.37 -4.66
N PRO A 170 -15.64 19.09 -4.56
CA PRO A 170 -15.88 18.16 -5.64
C PRO A 170 -17.36 18.03 -6.00
N THR A 171 -17.66 17.86 -7.29
CA THR A 171 -19.04 17.75 -7.79
C THR A 171 -19.74 16.51 -7.23
N GLN A 172 -19.00 15.41 -7.08
CA GLN A 172 -19.45 14.19 -6.44
C GLN A 172 -18.71 14.01 -5.10
N PRO A 173 -19.35 13.50 -4.04
CA PRO A 173 -18.63 13.16 -2.81
C PRO A 173 -17.48 12.19 -3.10
N ILE A 174 -16.28 12.53 -2.64
CA ILE A 174 -15.05 11.75 -2.91
C ILE A 174 -15.23 10.27 -2.54
N VAL A 175 -15.96 9.98 -1.46
CA VAL A 175 -16.25 8.61 -1.02
C VAL A 175 -17.03 7.81 -2.07
N ASP A 176 -18.00 8.42 -2.75
CA ASP A 176 -18.79 7.76 -3.78
C ASP A 176 -17.95 7.58 -5.05
N SER A 177 -17.10 8.57 -5.38
CA SER A 177 -16.12 8.44 -6.46
C SER A 177 -15.09 7.34 -6.18
N CYS A 178 -14.61 7.19 -4.94
CA CYS A 178 -13.71 6.10 -4.54
C CYS A 178 -14.37 4.74 -4.78
N LYS A 179 -15.61 4.56 -4.30
CA LYS A 179 -16.36 3.31 -4.44
C LYS A 179 -16.55 2.94 -5.91
N ALA A 180 -17.02 3.91 -6.70
CA ALA A 180 -17.26 3.71 -8.13
C ALA A 180 -15.98 3.36 -8.89
N GLN A 181 -14.86 4.06 -8.62
CA GLN A 181 -13.57 3.76 -9.26
C GLN A 181 -13.01 2.39 -8.86
N LEU A 182 -13.12 2.00 -7.58
CA LEU A 182 -12.68 0.66 -7.12
C LEU A 182 -13.49 -0.46 -7.78
N ILE A 183 -14.81 -0.32 -7.84
CA ILE A 183 -15.70 -1.29 -8.50
C ILE A 183 -15.34 -1.41 -9.98
N ASN A 184 -15.22 -0.27 -10.68
CA ASN A 184 -14.86 -0.24 -12.10
C ASN A 184 -13.48 -0.86 -12.35
N GLU A 185 -12.47 -0.55 -11.53
CA GLU A 185 -11.14 -1.15 -11.65
C GLU A 185 -11.20 -2.68 -11.51
N VAL A 186 -11.95 -3.20 -10.53
CA VAL A 186 -12.11 -4.64 -10.33
C VAL A 186 -12.88 -5.28 -11.50
N GLN A 187 -13.99 -4.71 -11.93
CA GLN A 187 -14.79 -5.22 -13.06
C GLN A 187 -13.98 -5.30 -14.35
N GLN A 188 -13.23 -4.25 -14.69
CA GLN A 188 -12.40 -4.21 -15.90
C GLN A 188 -11.32 -5.29 -15.87
N LYS A 189 -10.62 -5.42 -14.73
CA LYS A 189 -9.55 -6.40 -14.57
C LYS A 189 -10.07 -7.83 -14.57
N ILE A 190 -11.19 -8.11 -13.89
CA ILE A 190 -11.83 -9.44 -13.91
C ILE A 190 -12.26 -9.80 -15.34
N SER A 191 -12.94 -8.88 -16.04
CA SER A 191 -13.41 -9.13 -17.40
C SER A 191 -12.25 -9.41 -18.35
N PHE A 192 -11.12 -8.71 -18.20
CA PHE A 192 -9.90 -8.96 -18.94
C PHE A 192 -9.31 -10.35 -18.63
N THR A 193 -9.18 -10.72 -17.35
CA THR A 193 -8.68 -12.04 -16.94
C THR A 193 -9.54 -13.19 -17.48
N ILE A 194 -10.86 -13.05 -17.45
CA ILE A 194 -11.79 -14.05 -18.00
C ILE A 194 -11.64 -14.15 -19.53
N SER A 195 -11.59 -13.01 -20.22
CA SER A 195 -11.55 -12.97 -21.70
C SER A 195 -10.27 -13.57 -22.28
N ASN A 196 -9.15 -13.46 -21.56
CA ASN A 196 -7.86 -13.97 -22.02
C ASN A 196 -7.68 -15.47 -21.76
N GLY A 197 -8.64 -16.15 -21.12
CA GLY A 197 -8.62 -17.60 -20.96
C GLY A 197 -7.43 -18.15 -20.17
N GLU A 198 -6.72 -17.31 -19.39
CA GLU A 198 -5.52 -17.72 -18.64
C GLU A 198 -5.83 -18.62 -17.43
N SER A 199 -7.03 -19.19 -17.31
CA SER A 199 -7.46 -19.96 -16.13
C SER A 199 -7.17 -21.47 -16.22
N GLU A 200 -6.04 -21.83 -16.82
CA GLU A 200 -5.31 -23.06 -16.47
C GLU A 200 -3.94 -22.66 -15.89
N THR A 201 -3.92 -21.71 -14.95
CA THR A 201 -2.70 -21.41 -14.21
C THR A 201 -2.32 -22.63 -13.39
N THR A 202 -1.12 -23.15 -13.62
CA THR A 202 -0.44 -24.07 -12.69
C THR A 202 -0.42 -23.37 -11.34
N PHE A 203 -1.26 -23.80 -10.41
CA PHE A 203 -1.43 -23.09 -9.15
C PHE A 203 -0.10 -22.98 -8.42
N GLY A 204 0.39 -21.75 -8.24
CA GLY A 204 1.55 -21.45 -7.41
C GLY A 204 1.41 -21.98 -5.98
N PRO A 205 2.42 -21.83 -5.12
CA PRO A 205 2.31 -22.29 -3.73
C PRO A 205 1.14 -21.62 -2.98
N PRO A 206 0.59 -22.25 -1.91
CA PRO A 206 -0.63 -21.78 -1.22
C PRO A 206 -0.61 -20.30 -0.82
N ASN A 207 0.55 -19.78 -0.42
CA ASN A 207 0.75 -18.37 -0.05
C ASN A 207 0.52 -17.36 -1.18
N ARG A 208 0.41 -17.81 -2.44
CA ARG A 208 0.13 -16.99 -3.63
C ARG A 208 -1.27 -17.22 -4.20
N ARG A 209 -1.93 -18.30 -3.80
CA ARG A 209 -3.24 -18.68 -4.31
C ARG A 209 -4.30 -17.75 -3.74
N ILE A 210 -5.07 -17.12 -4.63
CA ILE A 210 -6.20 -16.29 -4.27
C ILE A 210 -7.44 -16.85 -4.98
N LYS A 211 -8.49 -17.13 -4.23
CA LYS A 211 -9.80 -17.52 -4.76
C LYS A 211 -10.76 -16.36 -4.56
N VAL A 212 -11.49 -15.97 -5.60
CA VAL A 212 -12.49 -14.90 -5.54
C VAL A 212 -13.87 -15.50 -5.76
N ILE A 213 -14.77 -15.30 -4.80
CA ILE A 213 -16.12 -15.85 -4.80
C ILE A 213 -17.14 -14.76 -4.48
N SER A 214 -18.41 -15.08 -4.72
CA SER A 214 -19.54 -14.39 -4.10
C SER A 214 -20.46 -15.46 -3.54
N ASP A 215 -20.30 -15.76 -2.25
CA ASP A 215 -21.08 -16.78 -1.55
C ASP A 215 -21.73 -16.17 -0.32
N SER A 216 -23.06 -16.18 -0.29
CA SER A 216 -23.85 -15.67 0.84
C SER A 216 -23.78 -16.58 2.07
N ASN A 217 -23.37 -17.84 1.92
CA ASN A 217 -23.23 -18.78 3.04
C ASN A 217 -21.95 -18.51 3.85
N GLU A 218 -20.91 -17.99 3.21
CA GLU A 218 -19.66 -17.64 3.87
C GLU A 218 -19.80 -16.29 4.57
N THR A 219 -19.54 -16.23 5.88
CA THR A 219 -19.72 -14.99 6.67
C THR A 219 -18.62 -13.97 6.42
N ASP A 220 -17.38 -14.45 6.27
CA ASP A 220 -16.19 -13.62 6.23
C ASP A 220 -15.90 -13.12 4.81
N THR A 221 -15.40 -11.89 4.72
CA THR A 221 -15.00 -11.26 3.46
C THR A 221 -13.61 -11.69 2.99
N ILE A 222 -12.72 -12.02 3.93
CA ILE A 222 -11.36 -12.52 3.67
C ILE A 222 -11.12 -13.73 4.57
N ILE A 223 -10.85 -14.88 3.95
CA ILE A 223 -10.57 -16.14 4.65
C ILE A 223 -9.16 -16.58 4.28
N VAL A 224 -8.30 -16.86 5.26
CA VAL A 224 -6.92 -17.29 5.03
C VAL A 224 -6.77 -18.76 5.45
N HIS A 225 -6.56 -19.64 4.49
CA HIS A 225 -6.29 -21.06 4.72
C HIS A 225 -4.81 -21.38 4.46
N PRO A 226 -4.12 -22.06 5.39
CA PRO A 226 -2.70 -22.40 5.22
C PRO A 226 -2.41 -23.23 3.96
N GLU A 227 -3.30 -24.13 3.58
CA GLU A 227 -3.08 -25.10 2.49
C GLU A 227 -3.76 -24.68 1.18
N LEU A 228 -4.87 -23.95 1.27
CA LEU A 228 -5.69 -23.57 0.11
C LEU A 228 -5.42 -22.15 -0.38
N GLY A 229 -4.76 -21.32 0.45
CA GLY A 229 -4.49 -19.92 0.15
C GLY A 229 -5.55 -18.98 0.71
N THR A 230 -5.71 -17.82 0.08
CA THR A 230 -6.63 -16.77 0.54
C THR A 230 -7.91 -16.76 -0.29
N THR A 231 -9.06 -16.71 0.36
CA THR A 231 -10.35 -16.52 -0.31
C THR A 231 -10.88 -15.12 -0.06
N PHE A 232 -11.30 -14.47 -1.13
CA PHE A 232 -11.96 -13.17 -1.16
C PHE A 232 -13.42 -13.36 -1.50
N ASN A 233 -14.29 -12.99 -0.57
CA ASN A 233 -15.74 -13.09 -0.74
C ASN A 233 -16.34 -11.71 -0.97
N LEU A 234 -16.85 -11.50 -2.18
CA LEU A 234 -17.43 -10.23 -2.64
C LEU A 234 -18.95 -10.14 -2.43
N LYS A 235 -19.56 -11.03 -1.63
CA LYS A 235 -21.02 -11.08 -1.42
C LYS A 235 -21.66 -9.74 -1.03
N ASP A 236 -20.96 -8.94 -0.21
CA ASP A 236 -21.50 -7.69 0.36
C ASP A 236 -21.26 -6.48 -0.56
N ILE A 237 -20.56 -6.68 -1.68
CA ILE A 237 -20.36 -5.62 -2.67
C ILE A 237 -21.64 -5.45 -3.49
N ASN A 238 -22.34 -4.35 -3.22
CA ASN A 238 -23.58 -3.97 -3.91
C ASN A 238 -23.32 -3.43 -5.32
N ASP A 239 -22.92 -4.31 -6.24
CA ASP A 239 -22.77 -4.02 -7.66
C ASP A 239 -23.32 -5.16 -8.53
N SER A 240 -24.39 -4.90 -9.28
CA SER A 240 -25.12 -5.94 -10.02
C SER A 240 -24.29 -6.66 -11.07
N GLU A 241 -23.37 -5.94 -11.72
CA GLU A 241 -22.60 -6.48 -12.84
C GLU A 241 -21.47 -7.39 -12.34
N LEU A 242 -20.77 -6.99 -11.28
CA LEU A 242 -19.77 -7.80 -10.60
C LEU A 242 -20.39 -9.08 -10.04
N GLN A 243 -21.56 -8.96 -9.39
CA GLN A 243 -22.31 -10.12 -8.90
C GLN A 243 -22.76 -11.04 -10.04
N ARG A 244 -23.15 -10.49 -11.19
CA ARG A 244 -23.52 -11.27 -12.38
C ARG A 244 -22.32 -12.05 -12.91
N ILE A 245 -21.16 -11.40 -13.06
CA ILE A 245 -19.92 -12.03 -13.54
C ILE A 245 -19.51 -13.19 -12.61
N LEU A 246 -19.52 -12.98 -11.29
CA LEU A 246 -19.12 -14.01 -10.33
C LEU A 246 -20.10 -15.19 -10.30
N LYS A 247 -21.41 -14.95 -10.44
CA LYS A 247 -22.42 -16.03 -10.51
C LYS A 247 -22.28 -16.91 -11.76
N MET A 248 -21.70 -16.40 -12.84
CA MET A 248 -21.39 -17.21 -14.04
C MET A 248 -20.23 -18.18 -13.81
N LEU A 249 -19.49 -18.03 -12.71
CA LEU A 249 -18.32 -18.84 -12.36
C LEU A 249 -18.59 -19.57 -11.03
N PRO A 250 -19.26 -20.74 -11.06
CA PRO A 250 -19.73 -21.42 -9.84
C PRO A 250 -18.60 -21.84 -8.89
N ASN A 251 -17.39 -22.06 -9.40
CA ASN A 251 -16.22 -22.37 -8.59
C ASN A 251 -15.44 -21.12 -8.13
N GLY A 252 -15.87 -19.93 -8.51
CA GLY A 252 -15.14 -18.68 -8.34
C GLY A 252 -14.04 -18.48 -9.38
N ILE A 253 -13.29 -17.39 -9.23
CA ILE A 253 -12.10 -17.07 -10.02
C ILE A 253 -10.88 -17.47 -9.20
N HIS A 254 -9.97 -18.25 -9.78
CA HIS A 254 -8.69 -18.54 -9.16
C HIS A 254 -7.59 -17.67 -9.77
N LEU A 255 -6.81 -17.04 -8.90
CA LEU A 255 -5.77 -16.08 -9.22
C LEU A 255 -4.45 -16.52 -8.58
N ASP A 256 -3.33 -16.25 -9.26
CA ASP A 256 -2.00 -16.34 -8.67
C ASP A 256 -1.50 -14.92 -8.41
N PHE A 257 -1.21 -14.57 -7.15
CA PHE A 257 -0.76 -13.23 -6.79
C PHE A 257 0.50 -12.76 -7.55
N ALA A 258 1.37 -13.68 -7.98
CA ALA A 258 2.55 -13.33 -8.76
C ALA A 258 2.20 -12.84 -10.17
N VAL A 259 1.11 -13.34 -10.75
CA VAL A 259 0.63 -13.02 -12.10
C VAL A 259 -0.43 -11.91 -12.03
N ASP A 260 -1.45 -12.13 -11.20
CA ASP A 260 -2.66 -11.30 -11.07
C ASP A 260 -2.52 -10.20 -10.01
N LYS A 261 -1.30 -9.78 -9.71
CA LYS A 261 -0.98 -8.87 -8.60
C LYS A 261 -1.89 -7.66 -8.53
N GLN A 262 -2.10 -6.99 -9.67
CA GLN A 262 -2.92 -5.77 -9.72
C GLN A 262 -4.39 -6.04 -9.39
N LEU A 263 -4.96 -7.11 -9.93
CA LEU A 263 -6.34 -7.49 -9.67
C LEU A 263 -6.53 -7.88 -8.19
N CYS A 264 -5.63 -8.69 -7.65
CA CYS A 264 -5.66 -9.09 -6.25
C CYS A 264 -5.60 -7.89 -5.29
N MET A 265 -4.76 -6.89 -5.60
CA MET A 265 -4.65 -5.66 -4.81
C MET A 265 -5.90 -4.78 -4.94
N ALA A 266 -6.51 -4.71 -6.14
CA ALA A 266 -7.74 -3.96 -6.36
C ALA A 266 -8.93 -4.60 -5.60
N ILE A 267 -9.07 -5.93 -5.65
CA ILE A 267 -10.09 -6.66 -4.90
C ILE A 267 -9.92 -6.45 -3.39
N TYR A 268 -8.69 -6.59 -2.87
CA TYR A 268 -8.41 -6.36 -1.45
C TYR A 268 -8.83 -4.94 -1.02
N ARG A 269 -8.50 -3.92 -1.83
CA ARG A 269 -8.89 -2.53 -1.55
C ARG A 269 -10.40 -2.32 -1.57
N LEU A 270 -11.11 -2.96 -2.51
CA LEU A 270 -12.56 -2.90 -2.58
C LEU A 270 -13.20 -3.54 -1.33
N LEU A 271 -12.71 -4.71 -0.91
CA LEU A 271 -13.18 -5.38 0.31
C LEU A 271 -12.94 -4.53 1.55
N GLN A 272 -11.73 -3.99 1.71
CA GLN A 272 -11.37 -3.11 2.83
C GLN A 272 -12.24 -1.84 2.86
N PHE A 273 -12.59 -1.31 1.69
CA PHE A 273 -13.41 -0.11 1.57
C PHE A 273 -14.84 -0.36 2.05
N GLY A 274 -15.44 -1.50 1.68
CA GLY A 274 -16.82 -1.86 2.02
C GLY A 274 -17.02 -2.45 3.42
N SER A 275 -15.95 -2.94 4.06
CA SER A 275 -15.96 -3.49 5.43
C SER A 275 -16.02 -2.46 6.55
#